data_AF-A0A914ZCL9-F1
#
_entry.id   AF-A0A914ZCL9-F1
#
_cell.length_a   1.000
_cell.length_b   1.000
_cell.length_c   1.000
_cell.angle_alpha   90.00
_cell.angle_beta   90.00
_cell.angle_gamma   90.00
#
_symmetry.space_group_name_H-M   'P 1'
#
loop_
_entity.id
_entity.type
_entity.pdbx_description
1 polymer ?
#
loop_
_entity_poly.entity_id
_entity_poly.type
_entity_poly.pdbx_seq_one_letter_code
_entity_poly.pdbx_strand_id
1 'polypeptide(L)'
;MFDRSKVVSLLYKEPTTFGTGALKIIAVDCGLKYNQIRCLCDRGVTVKVVPYNYPIENETDYDGIFLSNGPGDPSMVSSLIKSLSKILSSKSNPKPIFGICMGHQMLAKAIGAETYKLK
;
A
#
# COMPACT_ATOMS: atom_id res chain seq x y z
N MET A 1 7.28 18.23 17.08
CA MET A 1 6.99 16.79 17.24
C MET A 1 5.79 16.47 16.37
N PHE A 2 5.91 15.61 15.37
CA PHE A 2 4.78 15.25 14.50
C PHE A 2 3.76 14.47 15.33
N ASP A 3 2.53 14.98 15.40
CA ASP A 3 1.43 14.32 16.10
C ASP A 3 0.94 13.13 15.26
N ARG A 4 1.25 11.93 15.75
CA ARG A 4 0.99 10.66 15.05
C ARG A 4 -0.50 10.35 14.95
N SER A 5 -1.31 10.84 15.90
CA SER A 5 -2.77 10.66 15.89
C SER A 5 -3.44 11.38 14.70
N LYS A 6 -2.86 12.49 14.24
CA LYS A 6 -3.34 13.24 13.07
C LYS A 6 -3.04 12.54 11.74
N VAL A 7 -2.03 11.67 11.68
CA VAL A 7 -1.72 10.95 10.44
C VAL A 7 -2.83 9.96 10.13
N VAL A 8 -3.18 9.13 11.12
CA VAL A 8 -4.20 8.08 10.93
C VAL A 8 -5.56 8.69 10.59
N SER A 9 -5.88 9.88 11.12
CA SER A 9 -7.14 10.57 10.80
C SER A 9 -7.23 11.09 9.36
N LEU A 10 -6.09 11.24 8.67
CA LEU A 10 -6.02 11.72 7.28
C LEU A 10 -6.05 10.58 6.27
N LEU A 11 -5.95 9.32 6.73
CA LEU A 11 -5.99 8.16 5.85
C LEU A 11 -7.42 7.88 5.37
N TYR A 12 -7.53 7.24 4.21
CA TYR A 12 -8.77 6.65 3.76
C TYR A 12 -9.28 5.64 4.80
N LYS A 13 -10.55 5.76 5.17
CA LYS A 13 -11.22 4.86 6.12
C LYS A 13 -11.93 3.71 5.43
N GLU A 14 -12.31 3.92 4.18
CA GLU A 14 -13.09 2.98 3.37
C GLU A 14 -12.49 2.87 1.97
N PRO A 15 -12.64 1.71 1.31
CA PRO A 15 -12.20 1.54 -0.08
C PRO A 15 -12.83 2.57 -1.02
N THR A 16 -12.01 3.26 -1.79
CA THR A 16 -12.46 4.26 -2.78
C THR A 16 -11.80 3.99 -4.12
N THR A 17 -12.58 3.97 -5.20
CA THR A 17 -12.08 3.65 -6.56
C THR A 17 -11.97 4.90 -7.42
N PHE A 18 -10.89 4.99 -8.19
CA PHE A 18 -10.58 6.06 -9.13
C PHE A 18 -10.22 5.50 -10.51
N GLY A 19 -10.56 6.24 -11.57
CA GLY A 19 -10.28 5.84 -12.94
C GLY A 19 -11.22 4.75 -13.48
N THR A 20 -11.09 4.45 -14.76
CA THR A 20 -11.94 3.49 -15.50
C THR A 20 -11.11 2.63 -16.45
N GLY A 21 -9.84 2.44 -16.12
CA GLY A 21 -8.90 1.64 -16.89
C GLY A 21 -9.13 0.14 -16.78
N ALA A 22 -8.62 -0.63 -17.74
CA ALA A 22 -8.77 -2.09 -17.75
C ALA A 22 -7.95 -2.77 -16.64
N LEU A 23 -6.78 -2.22 -16.30
CA LEU A 23 -5.92 -2.74 -15.24
C LEU A 23 -6.41 -2.27 -13.87
N LYS A 24 -6.47 -3.18 -12.90
CA LYS A 24 -6.94 -2.91 -11.54
C LYS A 24 -5.78 -2.95 -10.55
N ILE A 25 -5.51 -1.83 -9.88
CA ILE A 25 -4.46 -1.74 -8.86
C ILE A 25 -5.09 -1.44 -7.50
N ILE A 26 -4.73 -2.24 -6.50
CA ILE A 26 -5.02 -1.93 -5.10
C ILE A 26 -3.93 -1.00 -4.58
N ALA A 27 -4.29 0.23 -4.21
CA ALA A 27 -3.38 1.19 -3.61
C ALA A 27 -3.59 1.25 -2.09
N VAL A 28 -2.61 0.77 -1.32
CA VAL A 28 -2.66 0.82 0.14
C VAL A 28 -2.27 2.21 0.62
N ASP A 29 -3.20 2.88 1.30
CA ASP A 29 -2.98 4.20 1.86
C ASP A 29 -2.20 4.12 3.18
N CYS A 30 -0.99 4.67 3.16
CA CYS A 30 -0.11 4.85 4.32
C CYS A 30 0.15 6.33 4.61
N GLY A 31 -0.55 7.24 3.93
CA GLY A 31 -0.23 8.67 3.81
C GLY A 31 -0.06 9.09 2.35
N LEU A 32 -0.88 8.53 1.48
CA LEU A 32 -0.83 8.64 0.03
C LEU A 32 -0.92 10.09 -0.41
N LYS A 33 -0.11 10.45 -1.42
CA LYS A 33 -0.23 11.73 -2.12
C LYS A 33 -1.16 11.57 -3.31
N TYR A 34 -2.12 12.48 -3.48
CA TYR A 34 -3.09 12.45 -4.58
C TYR A 34 -2.44 12.26 -5.97
N ASN A 35 -1.25 12.81 -6.18
CA ASN A 35 -0.52 12.66 -7.43
C ASN A 35 -0.20 11.19 -7.79
N GLN A 36 -0.07 10.30 -6.82
CA GLN A 36 0.14 8.86 -7.07
C GLN A 36 -1.08 8.24 -7.75
N ILE A 37 -2.29 8.56 -7.29
CA ILE A 37 -3.54 8.12 -7.92
C ILE A 37 -3.61 8.69 -9.33
N ARG A 38 -3.42 10.01 -9.49
CA ARG A 38 -3.46 10.68 -10.79
C ARG A 38 -2.52 10.01 -11.80
N CYS A 39 -1.25 9.83 -11.45
CA CYS A 39 -0.28 9.21 -12.33
C CYS A 39 -0.62 7.76 -12.71
N LEU A 40 -1.23 6.98 -11.82
CA LEU A 40 -1.70 5.63 -12.14
C LEU A 40 -2.89 5.69 -13.11
N CYS A 41 -3.90 6.51 -12.81
CA CYS A 41 -5.08 6.67 -13.66
C CYS A 41 -4.72 7.16 -15.07
N ASP A 42 -3.78 8.10 -15.21
CA ASP A 42 -3.29 8.60 -16.50
C ASP A 42 -2.65 7.51 -17.37
N ARG A 43 -2.26 6.37 -16.77
CA ARG A 43 -1.71 5.18 -17.46
C ARG A 43 -2.78 4.13 -17.78
N GLY A 44 -4.06 4.48 -17.69
CA GLY A 44 -5.17 3.57 -17.98
C GLY A 44 -5.40 2.52 -16.89
N VAL A 45 -5.18 2.90 -15.62
CA VAL A 45 -5.39 2.04 -14.45
C VAL A 45 -6.63 2.49 -13.66
N THR A 46 -7.45 1.53 -13.26
CA THR A 46 -8.44 1.67 -12.18
C THR A 46 -7.75 1.43 -10.85
N VAL A 47 -7.76 2.44 -9.98
CA VAL A 47 -7.07 2.42 -8.68
C VAL A 47 -8.09 2.29 -7.57
N LYS A 48 -8.07 1.18 -6.83
CA LYS A 48 -8.84 0.98 -5.61
C LYS A 48 -7.96 1.34 -4.42
N VAL A 49 -8.15 2.54 -3.87
CA VAL A 49 -7.46 2.99 -2.66
C VAL A 49 -8.09 2.33 -1.45
N VAL A 50 -7.29 1.71 -0.58
CA VAL A 50 -7.75 0.98 0.60
C VAL A 50 -6.99 1.40 1.85
N PRO A 51 -7.59 1.32 3.05
CA PRO A 51 -6.87 1.59 4.29
C PRO A 51 -5.73 0.58 4.51
N TYR A 52 -4.71 0.96 5.28
CA TYR A 52 -3.54 0.11 5.59
C TYR A 52 -3.87 -1.25 6.23
N ASN A 53 -5.02 -1.37 6.88
CA ASN A 53 -5.50 -2.59 7.53
C ASN A 53 -6.51 -3.37 6.67
N TYR A 54 -6.70 -3.00 5.40
CA TYR A 54 -7.56 -3.72 4.48
C TYR A 54 -7.08 -5.17 4.29
N PRO A 55 -7.98 -6.17 4.32
CA PRO A 55 -7.60 -7.58 4.14
C PRO A 55 -7.35 -7.91 2.66
N ILE A 56 -6.24 -7.40 2.11
CA ILE A 56 -5.86 -7.55 0.70
C ILE A 56 -5.77 -9.03 0.30
N GLU A 57 -5.41 -9.92 1.23
CA GLU A 57 -5.33 -11.36 1.00
C GLU A 57 -6.65 -12.02 0.56
N ASN A 58 -7.80 -11.38 0.84
CA ASN A 58 -9.12 -11.90 0.49
C ASN A 58 -9.64 -11.35 -0.85
N GLU A 59 -8.96 -10.36 -1.41
CA GLU A 59 -9.30 -9.80 -2.72
C GLU A 59 -8.70 -10.67 -3.81
N THR A 60 -9.43 -10.88 -4.90
CA THR A 60 -8.95 -11.70 -6.03
C THR A 60 -8.97 -10.93 -7.36
N ASP A 61 -9.77 -9.86 -7.44
CA ASP A 61 -9.96 -9.07 -8.65
C ASP A 61 -9.00 -7.87 -8.69
N TYR A 62 -7.70 -8.15 -8.87
CA TYR A 62 -6.68 -7.13 -9.08
C TYR A 62 -5.49 -7.65 -9.89
N ASP A 63 -4.78 -6.72 -10.53
CA ASP A 63 -3.60 -6.97 -11.36
C ASP A 63 -2.30 -6.62 -10.66
N GLY A 64 -2.33 -5.82 -9.62
CA GLY A 64 -1.15 -5.45 -8.84
C GLY A 64 -1.46 -4.64 -7.59
N ILE A 65 -0.43 -4.46 -6.77
CA ILE A 65 -0.52 -3.73 -5.50
C ILE A 65 0.45 -2.54 -5.55
N PHE A 66 -0.04 -1.38 -5.14
CA PHE A 66 0.75 -0.18 -4.94
C PHE A 66 0.79 0.16 -3.45
N LEU A 67 1.99 0.32 -2.90
CA LEU A 67 2.23 0.75 -1.52
C LEU A 67 2.69 2.21 -1.52
N SER A 68 1.83 3.09 -1.01
CA SER A 68 2.07 4.52 -1.02
C SER A 68 3.16 4.97 -0.06
N ASN A 69 3.51 6.25 -0.13
CA ASN A 69 4.35 6.88 0.88
C ASN A 69 3.58 7.06 2.19
N GLY A 70 4.30 7.39 3.27
CA GLY A 70 3.67 7.60 4.56
C GLY A 70 4.60 8.08 5.64
N PRO A 71 4.10 8.76 6.69
CA PRO A 71 4.94 9.29 7.77
C PRO A 71 5.30 8.23 8.84
N GLY A 72 5.09 6.94 8.58
CA GLY A 72 5.69 5.86 9.36
C GLY A 72 5.14 5.68 10.76
N ASP A 73 3.82 5.45 10.87
CA ASP A 73 3.24 5.01 12.14
C ASP A 73 3.56 3.53 12.40
N PRO A 74 4.13 3.16 13.57
CA PRO A 74 4.46 1.78 13.91
C PRO A 74 3.26 0.81 13.88
N SER A 75 2.05 1.29 14.13
CA SER A 75 0.83 0.48 14.12
C SER A 75 0.47 -0.01 12.71
N MET A 76 0.77 0.78 11.68
CA MET A 76 0.57 0.38 10.28
C MET A 76 1.60 -0.67 9.84
N VAL A 77 2.80 -0.61 10.43
CA VAL A 77 3.95 -1.42 10.00
C VAL A 77 3.70 -2.90 10.23
N SER A 78 3.20 -3.29 11.40
CA SER A 78 3.05 -4.72 11.75
C SER A 78 1.95 -5.42 10.97
N SER A 79 0.77 -4.80 10.84
CA SER A 79 -0.36 -5.38 10.10
C SER A 79 -0.04 -5.49 8.61
N LEU A 80 0.50 -4.43 8.01
CA LEU A 80 0.83 -4.39 6.59
C LEU A 80 1.95 -5.38 6.23
N ILE A 81 3.01 -5.48 7.04
CA ILE A 81 4.07 -6.48 6.86
C ILE A 81 3.49 -7.89 6.87
N LYS A 82 2.56 -8.19 7.78
CA LYS A 82 1.94 -9.52 7.87
C LYS A 82 1.12 -9.85 6.63
N SER A 83 0.29 -8.94 6.15
CA SER A 83 -0.48 -9.14 4.91
C SER A 83 0.44 -9.26 3.69
N LEU A 84 1.47 -8.41 3.58
CA LEU A 84 2.46 -8.49 2.49
C LEU A 84 3.23 -9.81 2.49
N SER A 85 3.66 -10.29 3.66
CA SER A 85 4.37 -11.56 3.79
C SER A 85 3.52 -12.75 3.29
N LYS A 86 2.21 -12.75 3.61
CA LYS A 86 1.27 -13.76 3.07
C LYS A 86 1.16 -13.68 1.55
N ILE A 87 0.99 -12.48 1.00
CA ILE A 87 0.84 -12.25 -0.44
C ILE A 87 2.10 -12.70 -1.19
N LEU A 88 3.28 -12.31 -0.70
CA LEU A 88 4.58 -12.68 -1.29
C LEU A 88 4.88 -14.18 -1.18
N SER A 89 4.32 -14.86 -0.18
CA SER A 89 4.47 -16.32 -0.02
C SER A 89 3.55 -17.12 -0.94
N SER A 90 2.56 -16.49 -1.57
CA SER A 90 1.63 -17.15 -2.49
C SER A 90 2.32 -17.48 -3.81
N LYS A 91 2.38 -18.78 -4.16
CA LYS A 91 3.07 -19.26 -5.37
C LYS A 91 2.18 -19.34 -6.61
N SER A 92 0.86 -19.30 -6.45
CA SER A 92 -0.07 -19.69 -7.50
C SER A 92 -0.38 -18.58 -8.51
N ASN A 93 -0.14 -17.32 -8.16
CA ASN A 93 -0.39 -16.17 -9.03
C ASN A 93 0.38 -14.93 -8.51
N PRO A 94 1.68 -14.80 -8.78
CA PRO A 94 2.45 -13.67 -8.30
C PRO A 94 1.96 -12.38 -8.97
N LYS A 95 1.45 -11.46 -8.16
CA LYS A 95 1.04 -10.13 -8.61
C LYS A 95 2.17 -9.12 -8.38
N PRO A 96 2.44 -8.21 -9.32
CA PRO A 96 3.43 -7.15 -9.14
C PRO A 96 3.09 -6.26 -7.94
N ILE A 97 4.10 -5.95 -7.13
CA ILE A 97 3.99 -5.03 -5.99
C ILE A 97 4.99 -3.89 -6.20
N PHE A 98 4.51 -2.65 -6.17
CA PHE A 98 5.34 -1.46 -6.28
C PHE A 98 5.21 -0.61 -5.01
N GLY A 99 6.31 -0.36 -4.31
CA GLY A 99 6.33 0.43 -3.09
C GLY A 99 7.18 1.70 -3.20
N ILE A 100 6.64 2.83 -2.69
CA ILE A 100 7.34 4.12 -2.64
C ILE A 100 7.64 4.50 -1.19
N CYS A 101 8.89 4.86 -0.89
CA CYS A 101 9.33 5.33 0.43
C CYS A 101 8.97 4.33 1.56
N MET A 102 7.96 4.62 2.38
CA MET A 102 7.45 3.70 3.40
C MET A 102 7.02 2.36 2.79
N GLY A 103 6.33 2.37 1.64
CA GLY A 103 5.93 1.15 0.95
C GLY A 103 7.11 0.25 0.59
N HIS A 104 8.24 0.83 0.19
CA HIS A 104 9.48 0.08 -0.07
C HIS A 104 10.04 -0.54 1.22
N GLN A 105 10.05 0.21 2.32
CA GLN A 105 10.50 -0.31 3.62
C GLN A 105 9.62 -1.47 4.11
N MET A 106 8.31 -1.38 3.93
CA MET A 106 7.38 -2.46 4.30
C MET A 106 7.63 -3.72 3.48
N LEU A 107 7.86 -3.56 2.16
CA LEU A 107 8.18 -4.68 1.29
C LEU A 107 9.50 -5.37 1.70
N ALA A 108 10.54 -4.59 1.98
CA ALA A 108 11.83 -5.11 2.45
C ALA A 108 11.68 -5.89 3.77
N LYS A 109 10.93 -5.35 4.73
CA LYS A 109 10.68 -6.04 6.01
C LYS A 109 9.80 -7.29 5.84
N ALA A 110 8.86 -7.29 4.90
CA ALA A 110 8.02 -8.47 4.61
C ALA A 110 8.81 -9.67 4.07
N ILE A 111 9.98 -9.42 3.46
CA ILE A 111 10.92 -10.46 3.01
C ILE A 111 12.06 -10.72 4.03
N GLY A 112 11.96 -10.17 5.24
CA GLY A 112 12.92 -10.41 6.33
C GLY A 112 14.11 -9.45 6.39
N ALA A 113 14.14 -8.38 5.60
CA ALA A 113 15.19 -7.38 5.70
C ALA A 113 15.01 -6.45 6.92
N GLU A 114 16.11 -5.89 7.40
CA GLU A 114 16.12 -4.91 8.49
C GLU A 114 16.18 -3.48 7.97
N THR A 115 15.64 -2.54 8.76
CA THR A 115 15.68 -1.10 8.46
C THR A 115 16.32 -0.35 9.61
N TYR A 116 17.17 0.63 9.31
CA TYR A 116 17.80 1.49 10.31
C TYR A 116 17.46 2.96 10.04
N LYS A 117 17.62 3.80 11.07
CA LYS A 117 17.40 5.24 10.95
C LYS A 117 18.65 5.90 10.36
N LEU A 118 18.48 6.64 9.28
CA LEU A 118 19.55 7.46 8.70
C LEU A 118 19.98 8.55 9.69
N LYS A 119 21.30 8.81 9.77
CA LYS A 119 21.90 9.84 10.61
C LYS A 119 21.82 11.21 9.95
#